data_AF-E6Q409-F1
#
_entry.id   AF-E6Q409-F1
#
_cell.length_a   1.000
_cell.length_b   1.000
_cell.length_c   1.000
_cell.angle_alpha   90.00
_cell.angle_beta   90.00
_cell.angle_gamma   90.00
#
_symmetry.space_group_name_H-M   'P 1'
#
loop_
_entity.id
_entity.type
_entity.pdbx_description
1 polymer ?
#
loop_
_entity_poly.entity_id
_entity_poly.type
_entity_poly.pdbx_seq_one_letter_code
_entity_poly.pdbx_strand_id
1 'polypeptide(L)'
;MAARISTFDDWIDLLQSWQSDIGLDRELIERFMPGYRFEAKYGELPTSEIYFGDFKGERRWERVTEIPDQRMRDAALNMIVYQGDTEFASNEQQRFLVNNAPTEYDLAALVRIMVEETRHGYQMCHLLVEQFGSEGRIEAQKMLERRAFGKKNRLLNAFNEDVTHWLDFFAYTNFMDRDGKFQLTMLSHSAFAPLAASMGPMLREESFHMGTGISGLRRIAKAGVIPVEIQQKYYNKWISGSLDLFGTDHSGSAQWAYTWGIKGRVDEDKLSEEVDKEALNERAREQFYDEVVQTVQRVNDVNASETKLYVPDMKFNRKIGQYSDRHFAIDGRPLSEDEWKTYEASVLPSPADDVLLKEYFKDPSWIAAKGDLRA
;
A
#
# COMPACT_ATOMS: atom_id res chain seq x y z
N MET A 1 0.31 -10.84 30.03
CA MET A 1 1.16 -9.68 29.70
C MET A 1 1.86 -10.01 28.40
N ALA A 2 1.81 -9.15 27.39
CA ALA A 2 2.68 -9.31 26.22
C ALA A 2 4.14 -9.30 26.68
N ALA A 3 5.00 -10.10 26.05
CA ALA A 3 6.42 -10.13 26.37
C ALA A 3 7.00 -8.71 26.22
N ARG A 4 7.83 -8.29 27.18
CA ARG A 4 8.47 -6.97 27.13
C ARG A 4 9.71 -7.09 26.25
N ILE A 5 9.65 -6.53 25.04
CA ILE A 5 10.78 -6.48 24.12
C ILE A 5 11.88 -5.61 24.73
N SER A 6 13.03 -6.21 25.04
CA SER A 6 14.19 -5.53 25.62
C SER A 6 15.33 -5.39 24.61
N THR A 7 15.41 -6.30 23.64
CA THR A 7 16.39 -6.36 22.57
C THR A 7 15.71 -6.49 21.21
N PHE A 8 16.46 -6.30 20.12
CA PHE A 8 15.95 -6.58 18.78
C PHE A 8 15.70 -8.09 18.57
N ASP A 9 16.46 -8.96 19.24
CA ASP A 9 16.21 -10.41 19.23
C ASP A 9 14.84 -10.77 19.82
N ASP A 10 14.41 -10.12 20.92
CA ASP A 10 13.06 -10.31 21.47
C ASP A 10 11.97 -9.88 20.48
N TRP A 11 12.26 -8.87 19.64
CA TRP A 11 11.34 -8.43 18.58
C TRP A 11 11.29 -9.45 17.43
N ILE A 12 12.41 -10.11 17.10
CA ILE A 12 12.45 -11.20 16.13
C ILE A 12 11.60 -12.39 16.58
N ASP A 13 11.62 -12.74 17.87
CA ASP A 13 10.76 -13.80 18.40
C ASP A 13 9.27 -13.43 18.27
N LEU A 14 8.92 -12.16 18.54
CA LEU A 14 7.56 -11.67 18.33
C LEU A 14 7.16 -11.72 16.84
N LEU A 15 8.08 -11.36 15.94
CA LEU A 15 7.87 -11.43 14.50
C LEU A 15 7.58 -12.87 14.05
N GLN A 16 8.34 -13.86 14.55
CA GLN A 16 8.10 -15.27 14.23
C GLN A 16 6.72 -15.75 14.71
N SER A 17 6.31 -15.33 15.92
CA SER A 17 4.96 -15.61 16.40
C SER A 17 3.89 -14.98 15.50
N TRP A 18 4.10 -13.73 15.09
CA TRP A 18 3.19 -13.03 14.18
C TRP A 18 3.08 -13.72 12.82
N GLN A 19 4.20 -14.16 12.23
CA GLN A 19 4.20 -14.89 10.95
C GLN A 19 3.40 -16.19 11.04
N SER A 20 3.55 -16.91 12.16
CA SER A 20 2.76 -18.12 12.42
C SER A 20 1.26 -17.84 12.53
N ASP A 21 0.87 -16.72 13.15
CA ASP A 21 -0.55 -16.34 13.30
C ASP A 21 -1.25 -16.09 11.95
N ILE A 22 -0.50 -15.62 10.94
CA ILE A 22 -1.02 -15.30 9.60
C ILE A 22 -0.80 -16.42 8.58
N GLY A 23 -0.29 -17.59 9.00
CA GLY A 23 -0.06 -18.72 8.10
C GLY A 23 1.09 -18.55 7.10
N LEU A 24 1.98 -17.55 7.30
CA LEU A 24 3.22 -17.42 6.55
C LEU A 24 4.32 -18.22 7.26
N ASP A 25 4.16 -19.54 7.28
CA ASP A 25 5.08 -20.41 8.02
C ASP A 25 6.44 -20.58 7.32
N ARG A 26 7.38 -21.12 8.08
CA ARG A 26 8.75 -21.32 7.61
C ARG A 26 8.86 -22.33 6.47
N GLU A 27 7.97 -23.32 6.40
CA GLU A 27 7.98 -24.33 5.33
C GLU A 27 7.59 -23.69 4.00
N LEU A 28 6.56 -22.84 4.02
CA LEU A 28 6.10 -22.10 2.86
C LEU A 28 7.17 -21.10 2.35
N ILE A 29 7.82 -20.37 3.26
CA ILE A 29 8.94 -19.49 2.90
C ILE A 29 10.09 -20.30 2.31
N GLU A 30 10.52 -21.40 2.94
CA GLU A 30 11.64 -22.20 2.45
C GLU A 30 11.36 -22.84 1.07
N ARG A 31 10.10 -23.20 0.80
CA ARG A 31 9.69 -23.75 -0.50
C ARG A 31 9.88 -22.76 -1.65
N PHE A 32 9.52 -21.49 -1.46
CA PHE A 32 9.52 -20.49 -2.54
C PHE A 32 10.69 -19.50 -2.50
N MET A 33 11.29 -19.32 -1.32
CA MET A 33 12.43 -18.44 -1.05
C MET A 33 13.45 -19.15 -0.15
N PRO A 34 14.07 -20.25 -0.62
CA PRO A 34 14.96 -21.07 0.19
C PRO A 34 16.13 -20.27 0.75
N GLY A 35 16.40 -20.42 2.04
CA GLY A 35 17.48 -19.72 2.73
C GLY A 35 17.26 -18.22 2.98
N TYR A 36 16.05 -17.69 2.76
CA TYR A 36 15.77 -16.28 2.98
C TYR A 36 16.03 -15.83 4.43
N ARG A 37 16.58 -14.62 4.57
CA ARG A 37 16.86 -13.96 5.85
C ARG A 37 16.37 -12.53 5.77
N PHE A 38 15.61 -12.11 6.78
CA PHE A 38 15.21 -10.72 6.90
C PHE A 38 16.43 -9.86 7.23
N GLU A 39 16.59 -8.80 6.45
CA GLU A 39 17.65 -7.80 6.61
C GLU A 39 17.10 -6.40 6.32
N ALA A 40 17.61 -5.41 7.03
CA ALA A 40 17.39 -4.02 6.71
C ALA A 40 18.29 -3.63 5.54
N LYS A 41 17.72 -3.02 4.49
CA LYS A 41 18.44 -2.59 3.29
C LYS A 41 18.39 -1.08 3.18
N TYR A 42 19.55 -0.45 3.07
CA TYR A 42 19.67 0.98 2.83
C TYR A 42 20.36 1.19 1.48
N GLY A 43 19.72 1.95 0.60
CA GLY A 43 20.25 2.33 -0.71
C GLY A 43 21.13 3.57 -0.64
N GLU A 44 21.87 3.81 -1.72
CA GLU A 44 22.63 5.05 -1.90
C GLU A 44 21.70 6.24 -2.09
N LEU A 45 22.02 7.35 -1.42
CA LEU A 45 21.32 8.62 -1.62
C LEU A 45 21.95 9.38 -2.80
N PRO A 46 21.14 10.00 -3.67
CA PRO A 46 21.65 10.75 -4.82
C PRO A 46 22.44 12.00 -4.43
N THR A 47 22.27 12.51 -3.21
CA THR A 47 23.01 13.64 -2.67
C THR A 47 23.07 13.56 -1.13
N SER A 48 24.08 14.18 -0.54
CA SER A 48 24.18 14.41 0.91
C SER A 48 23.40 15.66 1.38
N GLU A 49 22.86 16.45 0.45
CA GLU A 49 22.13 17.68 0.75
C GLU A 49 20.62 17.48 0.84
N ILE A 50 19.95 18.36 1.58
CA ILE A 50 18.49 18.40 1.71
C ILE A 50 17.91 19.07 0.45
N TYR A 51 16.94 18.41 -0.21
CA TYR A 51 16.40 18.85 -1.51
C TYR A 51 15.39 20.00 -1.42
N PHE A 52 14.62 20.07 -0.33
CA PHE A 52 13.42 20.91 -0.23
C PHE A 52 13.16 21.37 1.21
N GLY A 53 12.17 22.24 1.38
CA GLY A 53 11.81 22.82 2.67
C GLY A 53 12.80 23.90 3.13
N ASP A 54 12.65 24.31 4.38
CA ASP A 54 13.40 25.45 4.96
C ASP A 54 14.89 25.15 5.16
N PHE A 55 15.27 23.87 5.19
CA PHE A 55 16.65 23.39 5.35
C PHE A 55 17.31 23.03 4.01
N LYS A 56 16.71 23.41 2.88
CA LYS A 56 17.23 23.12 1.54
C LYS A 56 18.69 23.58 1.39
N GLY A 57 19.54 22.70 0.86
CA GLY A 57 20.98 22.95 0.66
C GLY A 57 21.84 22.69 1.90
N GLU A 58 21.24 22.45 3.07
CA GLU A 58 21.99 21.94 4.21
C GLU A 58 22.30 20.45 4.07
N ARG A 59 23.20 19.93 4.90
CA ARG A 59 23.50 18.49 4.96
C ARG A 59 22.30 17.74 5.56
N ARG A 60 21.97 16.58 4.97
CA ARG A 60 21.00 15.64 5.54
C ARG A 60 21.38 15.17 6.94
N TRP A 61 20.37 14.90 7.75
CA TRP A 61 20.52 14.39 9.12
C TRP A 61 20.76 12.89 9.11
N GLU A 62 21.88 12.46 9.65
CA GLU A 62 22.27 11.04 9.78
C GLU A 62 21.71 10.41 11.06
N ARG A 63 21.38 11.25 12.05
CA ARG A 63 20.87 10.84 13.36
C ARG A 63 19.67 11.68 13.76
N VAL A 64 18.74 11.09 14.51
CA VAL A 64 17.57 11.82 15.06
C VAL A 64 17.95 13.04 15.90
N THR A 65 19.13 13.01 16.53
CA THR A 65 19.65 14.11 17.37
C THR A 65 20.13 15.31 16.55
N GLU A 66 20.32 15.16 15.25
CA GLU A 66 20.67 16.26 14.33
C GLU A 66 19.42 17.00 13.83
N ILE A 67 18.23 16.40 13.95
CA ILE A 67 16.97 17.05 13.62
C ILE A 67 16.71 18.19 14.63
N PRO A 68 16.53 19.45 14.23
CA PRO A 68 16.59 20.59 15.16
C PRO A 68 15.48 20.65 16.23
N ASP A 69 14.23 20.30 15.88
CA ASP A 69 13.05 20.48 16.74
C ASP A 69 12.39 19.14 17.09
N GLN A 70 11.81 19.03 18.28
CA GLN A 70 11.12 17.81 18.71
C GLN A 70 9.94 17.46 17.80
N ARG A 71 9.18 18.46 17.32
CA ARG A 71 8.03 18.23 16.43
C ARG A 71 8.45 17.62 15.09
N MET A 72 9.66 17.94 14.62
CA MET A 72 10.23 17.36 13.41
C MET A 72 10.65 15.90 13.64
N ARG A 73 11.24 15.60 14.81
CA ARG A 73 11.53 14.21 15.22
C ARG A 73 10.25 13.39 15.30
N ASP A 74 9.20 13.93 15.92
CA ASP A 74 7.90 13.26 16.05
C ASP A 74 7.25 13.05 14.67
N ALA A 75 7.41 14.00 13.74
CA ALA A 75 6.94 13.83 12.37
C ALA A 75 7.68 12.71 11.64
N ALA A 76 9.01 12.63 11.75
CA ALA A 76 9.79 11.53 11.19
C ALA A 76 9.42 10.18 11.79
N LEU A 77 9.27 10.12 13.13
CA LEU A 77 8.79 8.94 13.85
C LEU A 77 7.43 8.49 13.30
N ASN A 78 6.46 9.40 13.22
CA ASN A 78 5.12 9.09 12.72
C ASN A 78 5.14 8.56 11.28
N MET A 79 5.97 9.12 10.39
CA MET A 79 6.08 8.61 9.01
C MET A 79 6.59 7.17 8.98
N ILE A 80 7.61 6.85 9.78
CA ILE A 80 8.14 5.48 9.90
C ILE A 80 7.09 4.55 10.50
N VAL A 81 6.34 5.02 11.49
CA VAL A 81 5.34 4.20 12.18
C VAL A 81 4.17 3.85 11.27
N TYR A 82 3.64 4.83 10.54
CA TYR A 82 2.52 4.60 9.63
C TYR A 82 2.93 3.75 8.44
N GLN A 83 4.11 3.99 7.83
CA GLN A 83 4.63 3.14 6.76
C GLN A 83 4.85 1.71 7.26
N GLY A 84 5.51 1.52 8.41
CA GLY A 84 5.76 0.16 8.93
C GLY A 84 4.48 -0.61 9.29
N ASP A 85 3.41 0.10 9.68
CA ASP A 85 2.15 -0.53 10.04
C ASP A 85 1.41 -1.13 8.82
N THR A 86 1.54 -0.51 7.64
CA THR A 86 0.90 -0.99 6.41
C THR A 86 1.46 -2.33 5.97
N GLU A 87 2.77 -2.56 6.13
CA GLU A 87 3.44 -3.75 5.59
C GLU A 87 3.05 -5.03 6.36
N PHE A 88 2.78 -4.88 7.67
CA PHE A 88 2.20 -5.98 8.45
C PHE A 88 0.70 -6.11 8.20
N ALA A 89 0.00 -5.01 7.94
CA ALA A 89 -1.41 -5.06 7.67
C ALA A 89 -1.74 -5.74 6.33
N SER A 90 -1.01 -5.42 5.25
CA SER A 90 -1.21 -6.02 3.92
C SER A 90 -1.11 -7.54 3.99
N ASN A 91 -0.08 -8.04 4.68
CA ASN A 91 0.11 -9.45 5.01
C ASN A 91 -1.09 -10.09 5.73
N GLU A 92 -1.62 -9.41 6.73
CA GLU A 92 -2.77 -9.89 7.48
C GLU A 92 -4.05 -9.90 6.64
N GLN A 93 -4.26 -8.89 5.79
CA GLN A 93 -5.42 -8.79 4.90
C GLN A 93 -5.46 -9.96 3.91
N GLN A 94 -4.30 -10.39 3.40
CA GLN A 94 -4.18 -11.42 2.36
C GLN A 94 -3.89 -12.84 2.86
N ARG A 95 -3.80 -13.04 4.18
CA ARG A 95 -3.37 -14.29 4.85
C ARG A 95 -4.06 -15.56 4.38
N PHE A 96 -5.31 -15.50 3.94
CA PHE A 96 -6.07 -16.70 3.56
C PHE A 96 -5.73 -17.22 2.16
N LEU A 97 -5.13 -16.39 1.30
CA LEU A 97 -4.91 -16.70 -0.10
C LEU A 97 -3.88 -17.81 -0.33
N VAL A 98 -2.98 -18.04 0.63
CA VAL A 98 -2.01 -19.14 0.59
C VAL A 98 -2.66 -20.51 0.44
N ASN A 99 -3.95 -20.65 0.82
CA ASN A 99 -4.68 -21.91 0.81
C ASN A 99 -5.48 -22.17 -0.48
N ASN A 100 -5.58 -21.19 -1.39
CA ASN A 100 -6.48 -21.28 -2.55
C ASN A 100 -5.92 -20.62 -3.82
N ALA A 101 -4.60 -20.64 -3.99
CA ALA A 101 -3.95 -20.08 -5.16
C ALA A 101 -4.43 -20.74 -6.47
N PRO A 102 -4.69 -19.97 -7.54
CA PRO A 102 -5.13 -20.52 -8.82
C PRO A 102 -4.03 -21.35 -9.50
N THR A 103 -2.76 -21.00 -9.27
CA THR A 103 -1.61 -21.74 -9.77
C THR A 103 -0.45 -21.69 -8.78
N GLU A 104 0.50 -22.61 -8.94
CA GLU A 104 1.79 -22.57 -8.22
C GLU A 104 2.58 -21.29 -8.47
N TYR A 105 2.46 -20.71 -9.67
CA TYR A 105 3.07 -19.42 -9.98
C TYR A 105 2.46 -18.29 -9.14
N ASP A 106 1.14 -18.29 -8.99
CA ASP A 106 0.42 -17.28 -8.21
C ASP A 106 0.69 -17.42 -6.72
N LEU A 107 0.78 -18.66 -6.21
CA LEU A 107 1.22 -18.93 -4.85
C LEU A 107 2.64 -18.43 -4.59
N ALA A 108 3.59 -18.71 -5.49
CA ALA A 108 4.96 -18.23 -5.37
C ALA A 108 5.05 -16.70 -5.37
N ALA A 109 4.22 -16.02 -6.19
CA ALA A 109 4.16 -14.57 -6.24
C ALA A 109 3.61 -13.98 -4.95
N LEU A 110 2.51 -14.54 -4.41
CA LEU A 110 1.94 -14.13 -3.12
C LEU A 110 2.95 -14.31 -1.98
N VAL A 111 3.60 -15.47 -1.89
CA VAL A 111 4.59 -15.73 -0.82
C VAL A 111 5.75 -14.73 -0.91
N ARG A 112 6.22 -14.43 -2.12
CA ARG A 112 7.26 -13.41 -2.32
C ARG A 112 6.80 -12.03 -1.84
N ILE A 113 5.59 -11.59 -2.23
CA ILE A 113 5.03 -10.32 -1.76
C ILE A 113 4.95 -10.31 -0.24
N MET A 114 4.38 -11.36 0.37
CA MET A 114 4.24 -11.44 1.82
C MET A 114 5.57 -11.35 2.57
N VAL A 115 6.62 -12.01 2.04
CA VAL A 115 7.97 -11.96 2.60
C VAL A 115 8.64 -10.60 2.38
N GLU A 116 8.48 -9.99 1.21
CA GLU A 116 9.01 -8.64 0.95
C GLU A 116 8.33 -7.59 1.83
N GLU A 117 7.00 -7.65 1.98
CA GLU A 117 6.23 -6.80 2.91
C GLU A 117 6.67 -6.98 4.37
N THR A 118 6.88 -8.23 4.80
CA THR A 118 7.44 -8.50 6.14
C THR A 118 8.82 -7.86 6.30
N ARG A 119 9.64 -7.85 5.23
CA ARG A 119 10.96 -7.21 5.22
C ARG A 119 10.86 -5.68 5.25
N HIS A 120 9.85 -5.08 4.63
CA HIS A 120 9.60 -3.64 4.70
C HIS A 120 9.25 -3.22 6.13
N GLY A 121 8.33 -3.96 6.78
CA GLY A 121 8.00 -3.77 8.19
C GLY A 121 9.20 -3.97 9.10
N TYR A 122 10.00 -5.03 8.88
CA TYR A 122 11.27 -5.25 9.57
C TYR A 122 12.20 -4.05 9.46
N GLN A 123 12.33 -3.47 8.26
CA GLN A 123 13.22 -2.35 8.01
C GLN A 123 12.76 -1.07 8.74
N MET A 124 11.45 -0.81 8.77
CA MET A 124 10.90 0.30 9.56
C MET A 124 11.13 0.08 11.06
N CYS A 125 10.92 -1.14 11.56
CA CYS A 125 11.22 -1.50 12.94
C CYS A 125 12.72 -1.36 13.27
N HIS A 126 13.61 -1.80 12.39
CA HIS A 126 15.05 -1.61 12.54
C HIS A 126 15.40 -0.12 12.64
N LEU A 127 14.87 0.71 11.74
CA LEU A 127 15.07 2.15 11.76
C LEU A 127 14.57 2.78 13.07
N LEU A 128 13.40 2.36 13.57
CA LEU A 128 12.86 2.82 14.85
C LEU A 128 13.79 2.48 16.02
N VAL A 129 14.21 1.22 16.12
CA VAL A 129 15.05 0.74 17.21
C VAL A 129 16.40 1.45 17.22
N GLU A 130 17.04 1.59 16.05
CA GLU A 130 18.35 2.22 15.91
C GLU A 130 18.33 3.74 16.14
N GLN A 131 17.27 4.43 15.70
CA GLN A 131 17.26 5.90 15.69
C GLN A 131 16.46 6.53 16.83
N PHE A 132 15.43 5.86 17.36
CA PHE A 132 14.49 6.46 18.33
C PHE A 132 14.54 5.79 19.72
N GLY A 133 15.50 4.90 19.96
CA GLY A 133 15.78 4.33 21.28
C GLY A 133 14.56 3.66 21.93
N SER A 134 14.22 4.06 23.16
CA SER A 134 13.13 3.43 23.94
C SER A 134 11.75 3.62 23.30
N GLU A 135 11.49 4.78 22.71
CA GLU A 135 10.23 5.06 22.02
C GLU A 135 10.11 4.23 20.74
N GLY A 136 11.19 4.16 19.95
CA GLY A 136 11.25 3.33 18.76
C GLY A 136 10.98 1.85 19.03
N ARG A 137 11.54 1.29 20.11
CA ARG A 137 11.25 -0.10 20.54
C ARG A 137 9.77 -0.32 20.88
N ILE A 138 9.13 0.64 21.54
CA ILE A 138 7.71 0.56 21.88
C ILE A 138 6.85 0.58 20.61
N GLU A 139 7.15 1.45 19.66
CA GLU A 139 6.40 1.50 18.40
C GLU A 139 6.61 0.27 17.53
N ALA A 140 7.84 -0.25 17.45
CA ALA A 140 8.13 -1.51 16.76
C ALA A 140 7.37 -2.70 17.38
N GLN A 141 7.24 -2.74 18.71
CA GLN A 141 6.41 -3.74 19.39
C GLN A 141 4.92 -3.59 19.00
N LYS A 142 4.38 -2.37 19.09
CA LYS A 142 2.96 -2.11 18.80
C LYS A 142 2.58 -2.49 17.36
N MET A 143 3.49 -2.35 16.38
CA MET A 143 3.25 -2.78 14.99
C MET A 143 2.90 -4.26 14.88
N LEU A 144 3.57 -5.13 15.65
CA LEU A 144 3.30 -6.56 15.67
C LEU A 144 2.14 -6.94 16.61
N GLU A 145 1.67 -6.03 17.46
CA GLU A 145 0.51 -6.25 18.34
C GLU A 145 -0.82 -5.79 17.73
N ARG A 146 -0.77 -4.82 16.81
CA ARG A 146 -1.92 -4.43 15.98
C ARG A 146 -2.28 -5.56 15.01
N ARG A 147 -3.56 -5.61 14.64
CA ARG A 147 -4.13 -6.65 13.77
C ARG A 147 -5.18 -6.03 12.85
N ALA A 148 -5.07 -6.32 11.55
CA ALA A 148 -6.06 -6.00 10.52
C ALA A 148 -7.33 -6.85 10.65
N PHE A 149 -7.27 -7.95 11.41
CA PHE A 149 -8.39 -8.84 11.71
C PHE A 149 -8.66 -8.93 13.21
N GLY A 150 -9.85 -9.41 13.58
CA GLY A 150 -10.27 -9.49 14.98
C GLY A 150 -10.47 -8.09 15.57
N LYS A 151 -9.41 -7.52 16.17
CA LYS A 151 -9.45 -6.18 16.76
C LYS A 151 -9.61 -5.06 15.73
N LYS A 152 -9.16 -5.28 14.47
CA LYS A 152 -9.23 -4.31 13.37
C LYS A 152 -8.69 -2.94 13.80
N ASN A 153 -7.47 -2.91 14.31
CA ASN A 153 -6.84 -1.74 14.92
C ASN A 153 -5.54 -1.30 14.22
N ARG A 154 -5.39 -1.59 12.93
CA ARG A 154 -4.36 -0.97 12.09
C ARG A 154 -4.62 0.52 11.95
N LEU A 155 -3.56 1.32 11.81
CA LEU A 155 -3.61 2.78 11.89
C LEU A 155 -4.41 3.41 10.75
N LEU A 156 -4.32 2.83 9.55
CA LEU A 156 -5.06 3.26 8.38
C LEU A 156 -6.27 2.34 8.17
N ASN A 157 -7.47 2.91 8.09
CA ASN A 157 -8.71 2.12 8.07
C ASN A 157 -8.81 1.18 6.85
N ALA A 158 -8.30 1.61 5.69
CA ALA A 158 -8.27 0.78 4.48
C ALA A 158 -7.50 -0.54 4.66
N PHE A 159 -6.54 -0.57 5.60
CA PHE A 159 -5.75 -1.74 5.95
C PHE A 159 -6.43 -2.66 6.99
N ASN A 160 -7.69 -2.39 7.35
CA ASN A 160 -8.54 -3.27 8.17
C ASN A 160 -9.66 -3.96 7.37
N GLU A 161 -9.68 -3.75 6.05
CA GLU A 161 -10.59 -4.43 5.12
C GLU A 161 -10.03 -5.79 4.72
N ASP A 162 -10.85 -6.83 4.62
CA ASP A 162 -10.34 -8.15 4.25
C ASP A 162 -10.07 -8.22 2.73
N VAL A 163 -8.99 -8.90 2.33
CA VAL A 163 -8.72 -9.31 0.94
C VAL A 163 -9.14 -10.78 0.81
N THR A 164 -10.32 -11.02 0.23
CA THR A 164 -11.02 -12.31 0.44
C THR A 164 -10.78 -13.35 -0.66
N HIS A 165 -10.32 -12.93 -1.84
CA HIS A 165 -10.04 -13.82 -2.97
C HIS A 165 -9.04 -13.20 -3.97
N TRP A 166 -8.64 -13.96 -4.99
CA TRP A 166 -7.56 -13.57 -5.89
C TRP A 166 -7.87 -12.38 -6.81
N LEU A 167 -9.12 -12.19 -7.26
CA LEU A 167 -9.51 -10.94 -7.94
C LEU A 167 -9.35 -9.71 -7.01
N ASP A 168 -9.72 -9.84 -5.73
CA ASP A 168 -9.58 -8.79 -4.72
C ASP A 168 -8.09 -8.46 -4.51
N PHE A 169 -7.25 -9.49 -4.39
CA PHE A 169 -5.79 -9.37 -4.25
C PHE A 169 -5.11 -8.72 -5.45
N PHE A 170 -5.45 -9.11 -6.68
CA PHE A 170 -4.84 -8.48 -7.84
C PHE A 170 -5.29 -7.02 -8.02
N ALA A 171 -6.51 -6.68 -7.61
CA ALA A 171 -6.95 -5.30 -7.56
C ALA A 171 -6.22 -4.53 -6.44
N TYR A 172 -6.14 -5.09 -5.23
CA TYR A 172 -5.38 -4.54 -4.11
C TYR A 172 -3.95 -4.22 -4.50
N THR A 173 -3.19 -5.21 -4.97
CA THR A 173 -1.77 -5.03 -5.34
C THR A 173 -1.56 -4.12 -6.55
N ASN A 174 -2.58 -3.90 -7.40
CA ASN A 174 -2.48 -2.94 -8.49
C ASN A 174 -2.77 -1.49 -8.06
N PHE A 175 -3.60 -1.29 -7.03
CA PHE A 175 -4.10 0.02 -6.62
C PHE A 175 -3.56 0.46 -5.24
N MET A 176 -3.67 -0.39 -4.21
CA MET A 176 -3.23 -0.10 -2.84
C MET A 176 -1.70 -0.06 -2.72
N ASP A 177 -0.98 -1.08 -3.17
CA ASP A 177 0.51 -1.08 -3.20
C ASP A 177 1.05 0.06 -4.06
N ARG A 178 0.26 0.51 -5.05
CA ARG A 178 0.60 1.69 -5.84
C ARG A 178 0.55 2.97 -5.01
N ASP A 179 -0.30 3.12 -4.00
CA ASP A 179 -0.13 4.19 -3.02
C ASP A 179 1.21 4.05 -2.29
N GLY A 180 1.57 2.84 -1.86
CA GLY A 180 2.88 2.52 -1.29
C GLY A 180 4.04 3.07 -2.12
N LYS A 181 4.07 2.82 -3.44
CA LYS A 181 5.04 3.42 -4.37
C LYS A 181 5.11 4.96 -4.23
N PHE A 182 3.99 5.65 -4.16
CA PHE A 182 3.94 7.11 -4.05
C PHE A 182 4.45 7.58 -2.69
N GLN A 183 4.02 6.94 -1.60
CA GLN A 183 4.48 7.23 -0.24
C GLN A 183 6.01 7.05 -0.12
N LEU A 184 6.52 5.91 -0.57
CA LEU A 184 7.94 5.59 -0.57
C LEU A 184 8.76 6.56 -1.43
N THR A 185 8.24 6.95 -2.60
CA THR A 185 8.90 7.94 -3.47
C THR A 185 9.01 9.30 -2.78
N MET A 186 7.91 9.79 -2.21
CA MET A 186 7.90 11.06 -1.47
C MET A 186 8.84 11.05 -0.25
N LEU A 187 8.91 9.92 0.46
CA LEU A 187 9.81 9.73 1.61
C LEU A 187 11.27 9.54 1.19
N SER A 188 11.55 9.11 -0.04
CA SER A 188 12.93 8.97 -0.56
C SER A 188 13.67 10.32 -0.63
N HIS A 189 12.92 11.41 -0.66
CA HIS A 189 13.49 12.76 -0.64
C HIS A 189 13.82 13.26 0.78
N SER A 190 13.41 12.56 1.83
CA SER A 190 13.51 13.02 3.23
C SER A 190 14.90 13.53 3.62
N ALA A 191 14.93 14.65 4.34
CA ALA A 191 16.12 15.21 4.96
C ALA A 191 16.74 14.29 6.02
N PHE A 192 15.94 13.36 6.59
CA PHE A 192 16.46 12.32 7.47
C PHE A 192 17.03 11.17 6.63
N ALA A 193 18.35 11.13 6.50
CA ALA A 193 19.07 10.25 5.59
C ALA A 193 18.74 8.76 5.77
N PRO A 194 18.70 8.19 7.00
CA PRO A 194 18.32 6.79 7.21
C PRO A 194 16.92 6.45 6.67
N LEU A 195 15.94 7.35 6.84
CA LEU A 195 14.58 7.17 6.31
C LEU A 195 14.61 7.16 4.78
N ALA A 196 15.20 8.19 4.16
CA ALA A 196 15.31 8.30 2.72
C ALA A 196 16.04 7.09 2.08
N ALA A 197 17.16 6.67 2.68
CA ALA A 197 17.98 5.57 2.17
C ALA A 197 17.24 4.24 2.20
N SER A 198 16.32 4.06 3.16
CA SER A 198 15.52 2.85 3.28
C SER A 198 14.50 2.67 2.14
N MET A 199 14.10 3.76 1.46
CA MET A 199 13.04 3.74 0.43
C MET A 199 13.47 3.09 -0.88
N GLY A 200 14.71 3.34 -1.34
CA GLY A 200 15.19 2.84 -2.64
C GLY A 200 15.11 1.32 -2.80
N PRO A 201 15.59 0.52 -1.82
CA PRO A 201 15.40 -0.93 -1.82
C PRO A 201 13.93 -1.37 -1.81
N MET A 202 13.07 -0.73 -1.02
CA MET A 202 11.62 -1.04 -0.97
C MET A 202 10.95 -0.78 -2.32
N LEU A 203 11.22 0.37 -2.96
CA LEU A 203 10.69 0.71 -4.29
C LEU A 203 11.03 -0.32 -5.39
N ARG A 204 12.20 -0.96 -5.29
CA ARG A 204 12.58 -2.03 -6.22
C ARG A 204 11.76 -3.30 -6.01
N GLU A 205 11.42 -3.60 -4.76
CA GLU A 205 10.58 -4.74 -4.40
C GLU A 205 9.11 -4.44 -4.75
N GLU A 206 8.61 -3.22 -4.47
CA GLU A 206 7.25 -2.74 -4.79
C GLU A 206 6.91 -2.89 -6.28
N SER A 207 7.92 -2.74 -7.14
CA SER A 207 7.77 -2.93 -8.59
C SER A 207 7.29 -4.34 -8.95
N PHE A 208 7.67 -5.35 -8.16
CA PHE A 208 7.19 -6.73 -8.31
C PHE A 208 5.73 -6.87 -7.85
N HIS A 209 5.32 -6.17 -6.79
CA HIS A 209 3.97 -6.25 -6.21
C HIS A 209 2.94 -5.70 -7.19
N MET A 210 3.14 -4.44 -7.61
CA MET A 210 2.34 -3.79 -8.65
C MET A 210 2.36 -4.58 -9.98
N GLY A 211 3.51 -5.17 -10.32
CA GLY A 211 3.66 -6.02 -11.50
C GLY A 211 2.81 -7.30 -11.42
N THR A 212 2.68 -7.88 -10.23
CA THR A 212 1.82 -9.04 -9.96
C THR A 212 0.35 -8.65 -10.07
N GLY A 213 -0.06 -7.53 -9.48
CA GLY A 213 -1.42 -7.00 -9.56
C GLY A 213 -1.88 -6.79 -11.00
N ILE A 214 -1.17 -5.94 -11.76
CA ILE A 214 -1.55 -5.67 -13.16
C ILE A 214 -1.49 -6.92 -14.04
N SER A 215 -0.53 -7.82 -13.80
CA SER A 215 -0.46 -9.09 -14.54
C SER A 215 -1.66 -9.98 -14.24
N GLY A 216 -2.11 -10.08 -12.99
CA GLY A 216 -3.27 -10.87 -12.60
C GLY A 216 -4.56 -10.31 -13.20
N LEU A 217 -4.78 -8.99 -13.08
CA LEU A 217 -5.94 -8.31 -13.67
C LEU A 217 -6.02 -8.49 -15.19
N ARG A 218 -4.90 -8.34 -15.90
CA ARG A 218 -4.82 -8.60 -17.35
C ARG A 218 -5.16 -10.05 -17.70
N ARG A 219 -4.72 -11.02 -16.90
CA ARG A 219 -5.03 -12.45 -17.11
C ARG A 219 -6.51 -12.77 -16.89
N ILE A 220 -7.16 -12.13 -15.92
CA ILE A 220 -8.60 -12.27 -15.67
C ILE A 220 -9.38 -11.65 -16.84
N ALA A 221 -9.05 -10.41 -17.23
CA ALA A 221 -9.72 -9.72 -18.34
C ALA A 221 -9.55 -10.45 -19.68
N LYS A 222 -8.37 -11.04 -19.92
CA LYS A 222 -8.11 -11.86 -21.11
C LYS A 222 -8.89 -13.18 -21.11
N ALA A 223 -9.05 -13.81 -19.95
CA ALA A 223 -9.83 -15.04 -19.83
C ALA A 223 -11.32 -14.79 -20.11
N GLY A 224 -11.86 -13.64 -19.69
CA GLY A 224 -13.24 -13.24 -19.99
C GLY A 224 -14.33 -14.06 -19.29
N VAL A 225 -13.97 -14.91 -18.32
CA VAL A 225 -14.90 -15.78 -17.59
C VAL A 225 -15.64 -15.01 -16.48
N ILE A 226 -14.94 -14.15 -15.73
CA ILE A 226 -15.56 -13.30 -14.72
C ILE A 226 -16.17 -12.09 -15.41
N PRO A 227 -17.49 -11.81 -15.26
CA PRO A 227 -18.13 -10.64 -15.84
C PRO A 227 -17.43 -9.33 -15.45
N VAL A 228 -17.33 -8.41 -16.41
CA VAL A 228 -16.67 -7.11 -16.21
C VAL A 228 -17.36 -6.31 -15.11
N GLU A 229 -18.68 -6.44 -14.99
CA GLU A 229 -19.50 -5.77 -13.98
C GLU A 229 -19.13 -6.21 -12.56
N ILE A 230 -18.76 -7.49 -12.37
CA ILE A 230 -18.27 -8.00 -11.09
C ILE A 230 -16.86 -7.49 -10.84
N GLN A 231 -15.96 -7.58 -11.83
CA GLN A 231 -14.60 -7.06 -11.73
C GLN A 231 -14.59 -5.56 -11.35
N GLN A 232 -15.44 -4.77 -11.99
CA GLN A 232 -15.52 -3.32 -11.81
C GLN A 232 -15.84 -2.94 -10.36
N LYS A 233 -16.64 -3.73 -9.64
CA LYS A 233 -16.93 -3.47 -8.22
C LYS A 233 -15.67 -3.47 -7.36
N TYR A 234 -14.74 -4.40 -7.58
CA TYR A 234 -13.48 -4.47 -6.84
C TYR A 234 -12.49 -3.38 -7.26
N TYR A 235 -12.54 -2.94 -8.53
CA TYR A 235 -11.79 -1.76 -8.97
C TYR A 235 -12.31 -0.52 -8.25
N ASN A 236 -13.64 -0.33 -8.21
CA ASN A 236 -14.27 0.77 -7.50
C ASN A 236 -13.89 0.79 -6.01
N LYS A 237 -13.93 -0.37 -5.33
CA LYS A 237 -13.50 -0.54 -3.93
C LYS A 237 -12.07 -0.05 -3.72
N TRP A 238 -11.10 -0.64 -4.41
CA TRP A 238 -9.70 -0.38 -4.13
C TRP A 238 -9.18 0.94 -4.69
N ILE A 239 -9.70 1.42 -5.81
CA ILE A 239 -9.35 2.76 -6.30
C ILE A 239 -9.83 3.82 -5.30
N SER A 240 -11.10 3.77 -4.88
CA SER A 240 -11.63 4.75 -3.91
C SER A 240 -10.93 4.68 -2.56
N GLY A 241 -10.67 3.47 -2.04
CA GLY A 241 -9.92 3.29 -0.80
C GLY A 241 -8.47 3.82 -0.87
N SER A 242 -7.80 3.65 -2.01
CA SER A 242 -6.43 4.16 -2.21
C SER A 242 -6.38 5.68 -2.29
N LEU A 243 -7.40 6.34 -2.86
CA LEU A 243 -7.49 7.80 -2.92
C LEU A 243 -7.57 8.45 -1.52
N ASP A 244 -8.16 7.75 -0.55
CA ASP A 244 -8.25 8.21 0.84
C ASP A 244 -6.90 8.15 1.57
N LEU A 245 -5.95 7.28 1.17
CA LEU A 245 -4.64 7.16 1.82
C LEU A 245 -3.76 8.41 1.69
N PHE A 246 -4.01 9.24 0.68
CA PHE A 246 -3.34 10.53 0.54
C PHE A 246 -3.80 11.57 1.59
N GLY A 247 -4.83 11.28 2.40
CA GLY A 247 -5.27 12.15 3.50
C GLY A 247 -6.22 13.26 3.06
N THR A 248 -6.34 14.33 3.85
CA THR A 248 -7.20 15.48 3.52
C THR A 248 -6.59 16.34 2.41
N ASP A 249 -7.44 16.99 1.61
CA ASP A 249 -7.06 17.83 0.47
C ASP A 249 -6.15 18.98 0.93
N HIS A 250 -6.55 19.67 2.00
CA HIS A 250 -5.74 20.67 2.71
C HIS A 250 -5.26 20.07 4.04
N SER A 251 -3.95 20.00 4.23
CA SER A 251 -3.34 19.35 5.39
C SER A 251 -2.20 20.16 5.98
N GLY A 252 -2.39 20.66 7.20
CA GLY A 252 -1.33 21.30 7.97
C GLY A 252 -0.18 20.34 8.29
N SER A 253 -0.45 19.05 8.50
CA SER A 253 0.62 18.06 8.75
C SER A 253 1.45 17.81 7.50
N ALA A 254 0.84 17.76 6.30
CA ALA A 254 1.57 17.67 5.04
C ALA A 254 2.42 18.93 4.78
N GLN A 255 1.84 20.12 5.00
CA GLN A 255 2.55 21.39 4.86
C GLN A 255 3.78 21.46 5.77
N TRP A 256 3.66 21.05 7.03
CA TRP A 256 4.79 21.04 7.97
C TRP A 256 5.80 19.96 7.65
N ALA A 257 5.37 18.74 7.27
CA ALA A 257 6.28 17.68 6.84
C ALA A 257 7.11 18.11 5.62
N TYR A 258 6.50 18.84 4.67
CA TYR A 258 7.23 19.42 3.54
C TYR A 258 8.20 20.52 3.98
N THR A 259 7.71 21.48 4.79
CA THR A 259 8.51 22.62 5.26
C THR A 259 9.73 22.17 6.07
N TRP A 260 9.58 21.12 6.87
CA TRP A 260 10.65 20.52 7.68
C TRP A 260 11.57 19.58 6.90
N GLY A 261 11.36 19.39 5.59
CA GLY A 261 12.18 18.49 4.79
C GLY A 261 11.89 17.00 5.00
N ILE A 262 10.81 16.61 5.71
CA ILE A 262 10.56 15.21 6.08
C ILE A 262 9.96 14.40 4.92
N LYS A 263 9.05 14.97 4.15
CA LYS A 263 8.37 14.29 3.03
C LYS A 263 8.19 15.25 1.85
N GLY A 264 8.77 14.90 0.70
CA GLY A 264 8.74 15.73 -0.52
C GLY A 264 7.56 15.41 -1.42
N ARG A 265 7.50 16.03 -2.60
CA ARG A 265 6.59 15.60 -3.68
C ARG A 265 7.12 14.34 -4.37
N VAL A 266 6.27 13.68 -5.17
CA VAL A 266 6.63 12.49 -5.96
C VAL A 266 7.74 12.79 -6.99
N ASP A 267 7.76 14.03 -7.48
CA ASP A 267 8.62 14.55 -8.55
C ASP A 267 9.53 15.69 -8.06
N GLU A 268 9.87 15.68 -6.75
CA GLU A 268 10.63 16.77 -6.11
C GLU A 268 12.00 17.02 -6.79
N ASP A 269 12.63 15.97 -7.29
CA ASP A 269 13.93 16.02 -7.95
C ASP A 269 13.89 16.47 -9.42
N LYS A 270 12.68 16.57 -10.02
CA LYS A 270 12.49 16.88 -11.44
C LYS A 270 11.99 18.29 -11.70
N LEU A 271 11.48 18.97 -10.67
CA LEU A 271 10.73 20.20 -10.85
C LEU A 271 11.42 21.41 -10.21
N SER A 272 11.41 22.51 -10.95
CA SER A 272 11.81 23.83 -10.47
C SER A 272 10.61 24.75 -10.17
N GLU A 273 9.38 24.24 -10.27
CA GLU A 273 8.18 25.02 -10.01
C GLU A 273 7.99 25.31 -8.52
N GLU A 274 7.34 26.44 -8.22
CA GLU A 274 6.97 26.82 -6.86
C GLU A 274 5.97 25.81 -6.29
N VAL A 275 6.13 25.48 -5.01
CA VAL A 275 5.32 24.45 -4.36
C VAL A 275 4.10 25.08 -3.70
N ASP A 276 2.92 24.63 -4.11
CA ASP A 276 1.70 24.85 -3.34
C ASP A 276 1.65 23.87 -2.16
N LYS A 277 2.06 24.36 -0.98
CA LYS A 277 2.10 23.55 0.24
C LYS A 277 0.70 23.18 0.76
N GLU A 278 -0.36 23.85 0.31
CA GLU A 278 -1.74 23.57 0.73
C GLU A 278 -2.38 22.43 -0.09
N ALA A 279 -1.76 22.05 -1.22
CA ALA A 279 -2.28 21.06 -2.16
C ALA A 279 -1.35 19.83 -2.35
N LEU A 280 -0.38 19.61 -1.45
CA LEU A 280 0.60 18.51 -1.56
C LEU A 280 -0.07 17.13 -1.68
N ASN A 281 -1.07 16.87 -0.84
CA ASN A 281 -1.81 15.62 -0.85
C ASN A 281 -2.68 15.47 -2.10
N GLU A 282 -3.35 16.55 -2.53
CA GLU A 282 -4.17 16.54 -3.75
C GLU A 282 -3.32 16.26 -4.98
N ARG A 283 -2.16 16.92 -5.11
CA ARG A 283 -1.24 16.68 -6.21
C ARG A 283 -0.81 15.21 -6.29
N ALA A 284 -0.38 14.63 -5.16
CA ALA A 284 0.04 13.24 -5.14
C ALA A 284 -1.12 12.29 -5.51
N ARG A 285 -2.35 12.61 -5.06
CA ARG A 285 -3.56 11.88 -5.40
C ARG A 285 -3.92 11.97 -6.88
N GLU A 286 -3.80 13.13 -7.50
CA GLU A 286 -4.01 13.34 -8.95
C GLU A 286 -3.00 12.53 -9.77
N GLN A 287 -1.72 12.58 -9.40
CA GLN A 287 -0.67 11.80 -10.07
C GLN A 287 -0.91 10.29 -9.92
N PHE A 288 -1.38 9.84 -8.76
CA PHE A 288 -1.80 8.45 -8.55
C PHE A 288 -2.99 8.10 -9.44
N TYR A 289 -4.00 8.97 -9.51
CA TYR A 289 -5.19 8.77 -10.33
C TYR A 289 -4.82 8.62 -11.81
N ASP A 290 -3.94 9.47 -12.34
CA ASP A 290 -3.44 9.40 -13.71
C ASP A 290 -2.74 8.06 -14.00
N GLU A 291 -1.95 7.55 -13.05
CA GLU A 291 -1.29 6.24 -13.19
C GLU A 291 -2.30 5.10 -13.14
N VAL A 292 -3.32 5.19 -12.28
CA VAL A 292 -4.42 4.22 -12.22
C VAL A 292 -5.18 4.16 -13.54
N VAL A 293 -5.52 5.30 -14.16
CA VAL A 293 -6.16 5.37 -15.49
C VAL A 293 -5.35 4.60 -16.53
N GLN A 294 -4.03 4.79 -16.56
CA GLN A 294 -3.16 4.05 -17.47
C GLN A 294 -3.16 2.55 -17.19
N THR A 295 -3.17 2.13 -15.93
CA THR A 295 -3.19 0.70 -15.59
C THR A 295 -4.49 0.02 -16.00
N VAL A 296 -5.64 0.68 -15.78
CA VAL A 296 -6.94 0.17 -16.23
C VAL A 296 -7.00 0.10 -17.76
N GLN A 297 -6.44 1.07 -18.47
CA GLN A 297 -6.33 1.00 -19.92
C GLN A 297 -5.52 -0.22 -20.38
N ARG A 298 -4.38 -0.53 -19.74
CA ARG A 298 -3.59 -1.74 -20.07
C ARG A 298 -4.33 -3.05 -19.81
N VAL A 299 -5.30 -3.07 -18.89
CA VAL A 299 -6.22 -4.20 -18.72
C VAL A 299 -7.20 -4.26 -19.89
N ASN A 300 -7.80 -3.12 -20.26
CA ASN A 300 -8.74 -3.04 -21.37
C ASN A 300 -8.14 -3.42 -22.73
N ASP A 301 -6.84 -3.21 -22.94
CA ASP A 301 -6.11 -3.58 -24.16
C ASP A 301 -6.14 -5.10 -24.44
N VAL A 302 -6.27 -5.92 -23.40
CA VAL A 302 -6.35 -7.39 -23.50
C VAL A 302 -7.72 -7.95 -23.08
N ASN A 303 -8.66 -7.08 -22.72
CA ASN A 303 -9.98 -7.47 -22.23
C ASN A 303 -10.80 -8.12 -23.36
N ALA A 304 -11.23 -9.36 -23.14
CA ALA A 304 -12.01 -10.15 -24.08
C ALA A 304 -13.45 -9.65 -24.25
N SER A 305 -13.96 -8.85 -23.30
CA SER A 305 -15.30 -8.27 -23.36
C SER A 305 -15.35 -6.98 -24.19
N GLU A 306 -16.52 -6.74 -24.81
CA GLU A 306 -16.86 -5.44 -25.41
C GLU A 306 -17.05 -4.36 -24.32
N THR A 307 -17.57 -4.74 -23.15
CA THR A 307 -17.67 -3.86 -21.98
C THR A 307 -16.27 -3.58 -21.43
N LYS A 308 -15.91 -2.30 -21.31
CA LYS A 308 -14.62 -1.88 -20.79
C LYS A 308 -14.69 -1.52 -19.30
N LEU A 309 -13.62 -1.83 -18.60
CA LEU A 309 -13.38 -1.38 -17.23
C LEU A 309 -13.13 0.13 -17.23
N TYR A 310 -13.44 0.80 -16.12
CA TYR A 310 -13.26 2.24 -15.96
C TYR A 310 -12.65 2.58 -14.59
N VAL A 311 -12.17 3.82 -14.48
CA VAL A 311 -11.78 4.43 -13.20
C VAL A 311 -12.93 5.33 -12.74
N PRO A 312 -13.47 5.16 -11.52
CA PRO A 312 -14.53 6.05 -11.05
C PRO A 312 -14.02 7.48 -10.85
N ASP A 313 -14.92 8.47 -10.84
CA ASP A 313 -14.59 9.85 -10.48
C ASP A 313 -13.91 9.92 -9.10
N MET A 314 -12.94 10.81 -8.91
CA MET A 314 -12.16 10.94 -7.67
C MET A 314 -13.00 11.25 -6.42
N LYS A 315 -14.25 11.68 -6.59
CA LYS A 315 -15.22 11.95 -5.52
C LYS A 315 -15.97 10.70 -5.06
N PHE A 316 -15.98 9.65 -5.88
CA PHE A 316 -16.71 8.42 -5.62
C PHE A 316 -16.17 7.71 -4.37
N ASN A 317 -17.08 7.35 -3.47
CA ASN A 317 -16.82 6.55 -2.27
C ASN A 317 -15.64 7.03 -1.40
N ARG A 318 -15.45 8.34 -1.28
CA ARG A 318 -14.43 8.94 -0.41
C ARG A 318 -14.90 8.94 1.05
N LYS A 319 -14.01 8.57 1.98
CA LYS A 319 -14.21 8.65 3.43
C LYS A 319 -13.32 9.70 4.08
N ILE A 320 -12.35 10.25 3.36
CA ILE A 320 -11.41 11.27 3.84
C ILE A 320 -11.43 12.48 2.90
N GLY A 321 -11.40 13.68 3.47
CA GLY A 321 -11.29 14.95 2.72
C GLY A 321 -12.64 15.58 2.39
N GLN A 322 -12.64 16.55 1.48
CA GLN A 322 -13.78 17.42 1.16
C GLN A 322 -15.05 16.69 0.68
N TYR A 323 -14.92 15.43 0.28
CA TYR A 323 -16.01 14.60 -0.24
C TYR A 323 -16.53 13.55 0.77
N SER A 324 -15.95 13.44 1.98
CA SER A 324 -16.30 12.39 2.96
C SER A 324 -17.76 12.38 3.38
N ASP A 325 -18.40 13.55 3.41
CA ASP A 325 -19.75 13.74 3.96
C ASP A 325 -20.82 13.78 2.87
N ARG A 326 -20.48 13.37 1.64
CA ARG A 326 -21.35 13.43 0.46
C ARG A 326 -21.25 12.16 -0.37
N HIS A 327 -22.32 11.85 -1.09
CA HIS A 327 -22.37 10.71 -1.99
C HIS A 327 -22.28 11.17 -3.45
N PHE A 328 -21.44 10.48 -4.22
CA PHE A 328 -21.26 10.70 -5.64
C PHE A 328 -21.35 9.37 -6.36
N ALA A 329 -21.98 9.37 -7.52
CA ALA A 329 -21.97 8.25 -8.45
C ALA A 329 -20.56 8.07 -9.06
N ILE A 330 -20.34 6.94 -9.74
CA ILE A 330 -19.06 6.63 -10.41
C ILE A 330 -18.68 7.65 -11.49
N ASP A 331 -19.64 8.43 -12.00
CA ASP A 331 -19.47 9.51 -12.97
C ASP A 331 -19.34 10.90 -12.33
N GLY A 332 -19.25 10.98 -10.99
CA GLY A 332 -19.09 12.22 -10.24
C GLY A 332 -20.40 12.98 -9.99
N ARG A 333 -21.55 12.45 -10.42
CA ARG A 333 -22.84 13.08 -10.19
C ARG A 333 -23.26 12.95 -8.71
N PRO A 334 -23.67 14.03 -8.02
CA PRO A 334 -24.08 13.94 -6.63
C PRO A 334 -25.34 13.08 -6.47
N LEU A 335 -25.38 12.31 -5.39
CA LEU A 335 -26.50 11.46 -4.99
C LEU A 335 -27.00 11.87 -3.61
N SER A 336 -28.31 11.78 -3.41
CA SER A 336 -28.91 11.82 -2.08
C SER A 336 -28.58 10.55 -1.29
N GLU A 337 -28.74 10.60 0.03
CA GLU A 337 -28.58 9.46 0.94
C GLU A 337 -29.44 8.25 0.51
N ASP A 338 -30.68 8.48 0.10
CA ASP A 338 -31.60 7.40 -0.30
C ASP A 338 -31.26 6.81 -1.68
N GLU A 339 -30.76 7.63 -2.61
CA GLU A 339 -30.20 7.14 -3.86
C GLU A 339 -28.94 6.32 -3.62
N TRP A 340 -28.04 6.78 -2.74
CA TRP A 340 -26.80 6.09 -2.40
C TRP A 340 -27.03 4.68 -1.87
N LYS A 341 -27.98 4.50 -0.93
CA LYS A 341 -28.30 3.18 -0.35
C LYS A 341 -28.62 2.11 -1.41
N THR A 342 -29.27 2.51 -2.50
CA THR A 342 -29.58 1.59 -3.60
C THR A 342 -28.42 1.49 -4.58
N TYR A 343 -27.75 2.61 -4.85
CA TYR A 343 -26.67 2.70 -5.82
C TYR A 343 -25.42 1.94 -5.38
N GLU A 344 -25.02 2.05 -4.12
CA GLU A 344 -23.82 1.42 -3.54
C GLU A 344 -23.74 -0.08 -3.85
N ALA A 345 -24.83 -0.83 -3.62
CA ALA A 345 -24.88 -2.28 -3.87
C ALA A 345 -24.68 -2.66 -5.36
N SER A 346 -24.94 -1.73 -6.28
CA SER A 346 -24.74 -1.94 -7.72
C SER A 346 -23.30 -1.72 -8.17
N VAL A 347 -22.50 -0.95 -7.44
CA VAL A 347 -21.15 -0.51 -7.86
C VAL A 347 -20.02 -0.88 -6.90
N LEU A 348 -20.31 -1.33 -5.68
CA LEU A 348 -19.33 -1.83 -4.71
C LEU A 348 -19.58 -3.32 -4.39
N PRO A 349 -18.53 -4.07 -3.98
CA PRO A 349 -18.65 -5.48 -3.67
C PRO A 349 -19.57 -5.71 -2.48
N SER A 350 -20.39 -6.75 -2.56
CA SER A 350 -21.24 -7.22 -1.47
C SER A 350 -20.89 -8.67 -1.09
N PRO A 351 -21.30 -9.16 0.09
CA PRO A 351 -21.14 -10.57 0.44
C PRO A 351 -21.75 -11.54 -0.57
N ALA A 352 -22.77 -11.12 -1.33
CA ALA A 352 -23.35 -11.92 -2.41
C ALA A 352 -22.42 -12.02 -3.62
N ASP A 353 -21.67 -10.96 -3.95
CA ASP A 353 -20.67 -10.98 -5.01
C ASP A 353 -19.52 -11.93 -4.65
N ASP A 354 -19.07 -11.95 -3.38
CA ASP A 354 -18.06 -12.89 -2.90
C ASP A 354 -18.51 -14.35 -3.01
N VAL A 355 -19.78 -14.64 -2.73
CA VAL A 355 -20.37 -15.98 -2.91
C VAL A 355 -20.43 -16.35 -4.40
N LEU A 356 -20.83 -15.41 -5.26
CA LEU A 356 -20.90 -15.62 -6.70
C LEU A 356 -19.51 -15.87 -7.31
N LEU A 357 -18.48 -15.15 -6.86
CA LEU A 357 -17.10 -15.34 -7.33
C LEU A 357 -16.55 -16.73 -7.02
N LYS A 358 -16.95 -17.35 -5.91
CA LYS A 358 -16.58 -18.74 -5.60
C LYS A 358 -17.06 -19.72 -6.67
N GLU A 359 -18.17 -19.43 -7.35
CA GLU A 359 -18.65 -20.26 -8.46
C GLU A 359 -17.75 -20.12 -9.70
N TYR A 360 -17.32 -18.91 -10.03
CA TYR A 360 -16.36 -18.69 -11.13
C TYR A 360 -15.01 -19.33 -10.86
N PHE A 361 -14.52 -19.30 -9.62
CA PHE A 361 -13.23 -19.90 -9.26
C PHE A 361 -13.19 -21.44 -9.36
N LYS A 362 -14.34 -22.11 -9.50
CA LYS A 362 -14.40 -23.56 -9.77
C LYS A 362 -13.93 -23.90 -11.19
N ASP A 363 -14.05 -22.96 -12.13
CA ASP A 363 -13.55 -23.13 -13.49
C ASP A 363 -12.10 -22.62 -13.57
N PRO A 364 -11.08 -23.49 -13.67
CA PRO A 364 -9.68 -23.05 -13.68
C PRO A 364 -9.33 -22.11 -14.85
N SER A 365 -10.19 -22.01 -15.87
CA SER A 365 -10.03 -21.05 -16.96
C SER A 365 -10.41 -19.61 -16.59
N TRP A 366 -10.87 -19.35 -15.35
CA TRP A 366 -11.23 -18.01 -14.88
C TRP A 366 -10.09 -16.99 -14.96
N ILE A 367 -8.84 -17.47 -15.02
CA ILE A 367 -7.62 -16.69 -15.17
C ILE A 367 -6.71 -17.32 -16.22
N ALA A 368 -6.25 -16.53 -17.20
CA ALA A 368 -5.31 -17.00 -18.22
C ALA A 368 -3.95 -17.36 -17.61
N ALA A 369 -3.14 -18.18 -18.28
CA ALA A 369 -1.79 -18.47 -17.82
C ALA A 369 -0.88 -17.24 -17.96
N LYS A 370 0.18 -17.12 -17.15
CA LYS A 370 1.13 -16.00 -17.26
C LYS A 370 1.72 -15.86 -18.67
N GLY A 371 1.98 -17.00 -19.33
CA GLY A 371 2.54 -17.04 -20.69
C GLY A 371 1.62 -16.42 -21.75
N ASP A 372 0.31 -16.39 -21.51
CA ASP A 372 -0.69 -16.00 -22.51
C ASP A 372 -0.75 -14.48 -22.70
N LEU A 373 -0.18 -13.67 -21.80
CA LEU A 373 -0.12 -12.21 -21.98
C LEU A 373 0.90 -11.76 -23.04
N ARG A 374 1.66 -12.69 -23.63
CA ARG A 374 2.56 -12.42 -24.76
C ARG A 374 1.78 -12.54 -26.08
N ALA A 375 1.23 -11.42 -26.54
CA ALA A 375 0.84 -11.18 -27.93
C ALA A 375 1.16 -9.73 -28.27
#